data_AF-A0A7C1ER18-F1
#
_entry.id   AF-A0A7C1ER18-F1
#
_cell.length_a   1.000
_cell.length_b   1.000
_cell.length_c   1.000
_cell.angle_alpha   90.00
_cell.angle_beta   90.00
_cell.angle_gamma   90.00
#
_symmetry.space_group_name_H-M   'P 1'
#
loop_
_entity.id
_entity.type
_entity.pdbx_description
1 polymer ?
#
loop_
_entity_poly.entity_id
_entity_poly.type
_entity_poly.pdbx_seq_one_letter_code
_entity_poly.pdbx_strand_id
1 'polypeptide(L)' 'MPVKKYKPTSPGRRDMTGNSFEEITRSKPERSLLREKRGRGGRNNQGRVTVRHRGGGHKRR' A
#
# COMPACT_ATOMS: atom_id res chain seq x y z
N MET A 1 -12.98 -9.79 -4.76
CA MET A 1 -13.06 -8.30 -4.87
C MET A 1 -13.28 -7.83 -6.30
N PRO A 2 -14.43 -7.21 -6.58
CA PRO A 2 -14.72 -6.57 -7.87
C PRO A 2 -13.77 -5.41 -8.20
N VAL A 3 -13.58 -5.15 -9.49
CA VAL A 3 -12.77 -4.03 -10.01
C VAL A 3 -13.67 -2.84 -10.28
N LYS A 4 -13.34 -1.69 -9.68
CA LYS A 4 -13.97 -0.39 -9.92
C LYS A 4 -13.18 0.38 -10.98
N LYS A 5 -13.81 0.67 -12.12
CA LYS A 5 -13.28 1.61 -13.12
C LYS A 5 -13.66 3.04 -12.73
N TYR A 6 -12.69 3.96 -12.74
CA TYR A 6 -12.95 5.37 -12.42
C TYR A 6 -13.39 6.15 -13.67
N LYS A 7 -14.17 7.24 -13.47
CA LYS A 7 -14.47 8.18 -14.57
C LYS A 7 -13.19 8.93 -14.95
N PRO A 8 -12.92 9.17 -16.25
CA PRO A 8 -11.70 9.82 -16.73
C PRO A 8 -11.75 11.34 -16.53
N THR A 9 -11.74 11.80 -15.28
CA THR A 9 -11.81 13.24 -14.93
C THR A 9 -10.46 13.96 -15.05
N SER A 10 -9.36 13.23 -15.21
CA SER A 10 -8.01 13.75 -15.45
C SER A 10 -7.16 12.72 -16.19
N PRO A 11 -6.05 13.10 -16.86
CA PRO A 11 -5.22 12.16 -17.62
C PRO A 11 -4.70 10.99 -16.78
N GLY A 12 -4.29 11.24 -15.53
CA GLY A 12 -3.82 10.19 -14.62
C GLY A 12 -4.91 9.22 -14.14
N ARG A 13 -6.20 9.60 -14.26
CA ARG A 13 -7.33 8.73 -13.88
C ARG A 13 -7.93 7.94 -15.04
N ARG A 14 -7.51 8.18 -16.29
CA ARG A 14 -8.17 7.64 -17.49
C ARG A 14 -8.26 6.12 -17.50
N ASP A 15 -7.14 5.45 -17.23
CA ASP A 15 -7.04 3.98 -17.20
C ASP A 15 -6.89 3.45 -15.77
N MET A 16 -7.09 4.32 -14.77
CA MET A 16 -6.97 3.95 -13.37
C MET A 16 -8.13 3.04 -12.98
N THR A 17 -7.79 1.95 -12.31
CA THR A 17 -8.74 1.03 -11.70
C THR A 17 -8.44 0.88 -10.21
N GLY A 18 -9.45 0.55 -9.43
CA GLY A 18 -9.34 0.28 -8.00
C GLY A 18 -10.16 -0.95 -7.61
N ASN A 19 -10.08 -1.35 -6.35
CA ASN A 19 -10.88 -2.44 -5.80
C ASN A 19 -12.17 -1.86 -5.18
N SER A 20 -13.31 -2.55 -5.28
CA SER A 20 -14.58 -2.09 -4.69
C SER A 20 -14.71 -2.39 -3.18
N PHE A 21 -13.86 -3.25 -2.61
CA PHE A 21 -13.77 -3.58 -1.18
C PHE A 21 -15.08 -4.03 -0.51
N GLU A 22 -16.07 -4.53 -1.26
CA GLU A 22 -17.39 -4.97 -0.74
C GLU A 22 -17.31 -6.05 0.35
N GLU A 23 -16.30 -6.92 0.28
CA GLU A 23 -16.08 -8.00 1.25
C GLU A 23 -15.44 -7.51 2.57
N ILE A 24 -14.92 -6.27 2.62
CA ILE A 24 -14.27 -5.73 3.82
C ILE A 24 -15.33 -5.22 4.80
N THR A 25 -15.56 -5.99 5.87
CA THR A 25 -16.59 -5.69 6.87
C THR A 25 -16.17 -4.64 7.91
N ARG A 26 -14.85 -4.47 8.16
CA ARG A 26 -14.32 -3.51 9.15
C ARG A 26 -13.05 -2.85 8.63
N SER A 27 -12.97 -1.52 8.80
CA SER A 27 -11.84 -0.70 8.30
C SER A 27 -10.67 -0.57 9.28
N LYS A 28 -10.90 -0.83 10.57
CA LYS A 28 -9.88 -0.73 11.63
C LYS A 28 -9.52 -2.13 12.14
N PRO A 29 -8.24 -2.53 12.13
CA PRO A 29 -7.80 -3.82 12.65
C PRO A 29 -7.85 -3.85 14.19
N GLU A 30 -7.86 -5.07 14.74
CA GLU A 30 -7.89 -5.30 16.18
C GLU A 30 -6.56 -4.92 16.84
N ARG A 31 -6.60 -4.12 17.93
CA ARG A 31 -5.41 -3.45 18.46
C ARG A 31 -4.38 -4.42 19.05
N SER A 32 -4.86 -5.46 19.73
CA SER A 32 -4.00 -6.45 20.41
C SER A 32 -3.17 -7.29 19.44
N LEU A 33 -3.59 -7.40 18.17
CA LEU A 33 -2.93 -8.21 17.16
C LEU A 33 -1.95 -7.41 16.28
N LEU A 34 -1.78 -6.11 16.55
CA LEU A 34 -0.87 -5.25 15.78
C LEU A 34 0.53 -5.26 16.38
N ARG A 35 1.52 -5.13 15.49
CA ARG A 35 2.93 -4.82 15.83
C ARG A 35 3.41 -3.70 14.92
N GLU A 36 4.57 -3.11 15.21
CA GLU A 36 5.15 -2.09 14.34
C GLU A 36 5.94 -2.72 13.17
N LYS A 37 5.57 -2.37 11.94
CA LYS A 37 6.35 -2.69 10.75
C LYS A 37 7.26 -1.53 10.34
N ARG A 38 8.56 -1.67 10.61
CA ARG A 38 9.60 -0.72 10.17
C ARG A 38 9.95 -0.93 8.69
N GLY A 39 9.93 0.14 7.91
CA GLY A 39 10.38 0.13 6.51
C GLY A 39 11.90 0.13 6.42
N ARG A 40 12.48 -0.78 5.64
CA ARG A 40 13.95 -0.89 5.47
C ARG A 40 14.51 -0.09 4.29
N GLY A 41 13.65 0.41 3.39
CA GLY A 41 14.06 1.19 2.21
C GLY A 41 15.05 0.46 1.29
N GLY A 42 15.01 -0.87 1.24
CA GLY A 42 15.94 -1.67 0.43
C GLY A 42 17.35 -1.83 1.00
N ARG A 43 17.59 -1.39 2.25
CA ARG A 43 18.89 -1.48 2.93
C ARG A 43 19.03 -2.72 3.82
N ASN A 44 20.25 -3.23 3.91
CA ASN A 44 20.62 -4.32 4.84
C ASN A 44 21.07 -3.76 6.21
N ASN A 45 21.53 -4.64 7.10
CA ASN A 45 22.05 -4.30 8.43
C ASN A 45 23.33 -3.42 8.43
N GLN A 46 24.07 -3.39 7.31
CA GLN A 46 25.23 -2.52 7.11
C GLN A 46 24.83 -1.15 6.51
N GLY A 47 23.53 -0.90 6.30
CA GLY A 47 23.02 0.33 5.68
C GLY A 47 23.17 0.39 4.16
N ARG A 48 23.71 -0.66 3.52
CA ARG A 48 23.93 -0.70 2.07
C ARG A 48 22.65 -1.04 1.33
N VAL A 49 22.42 -0.39 0.19
CA VAL A 49 21.31 -0.72 -0.71
C VAL A 49 21.59 -2.09 -1.34
N THR A 50 20.79 -3.08 -0.95
CA THR A 50 20.86 -4.46 -1.49
C THR A 50 19.72 -4.73 -2.46
N VAL A 51 18.59 -4.01 -2.31
CA VAL A 51 17.45 -4.06 -3.23
C VAL A 51 17.13 -2.65 -3.70
N ARG A 52 17.24 -2.43 -5.02
CA ARG A 52 16.96 -1.14 -5.67
C ARG A 52 15.46 -0.86 -5.81
N HIS A 53 15.11 0.40 -6.09
CA HIS A 53 13.74 0.87 -6.31
C HIS A 53 12.76 0.61 -5.15
N ARG A 54 13.27 0.58 -3.90
CA ARG A 54 12.47 0.44 -2.67
C ARG A 54 12.65 1.68 -1.79
N GLY A 55 11.56 2.24 -1.29
CA GLY A 55 11.56 3.43 -0.42
C GLY A 55 10.39 4.37 -0.73
N GLY A 56 10.05 5.28 0.17
CA GLY A 56 9.05 6.34 -0.06
C GLY A 56 7.57 5.92 0.00
N GLY A 57 7.25 4.67 0.31
CA GLY A 57 5.87 4.20 0.44
C GLY A 57 5.16 4.71 1.70
N HIS A 58 3.82 4.75 1.68
CA HIS A 58 2.99 5.11 2.83
C HIS A 58 3.26 4.20 4.04
N LYS A 59 3.34 4.79 5.25
CA LYS A 59 3.62 4.07 6.49
C LYS A 59 2.59 2.95 6.71
N ARG A 60 3.08 1.78 7.13
CA ARG A 60 2.26 0.62 7.53
C ARG A 60 2.50 0.33 9.01
N ARG A 61 1.58 -0.40 9.61
CA ARG A 61 1.66 -0.87 10.98
C ARG A 61 1.80 -2.37 10.90
#